data_AF-A0A5E4QBX8-F1
#
_entry.id   AF-A0A5E4QBX8-F1
#
_cell.length_a   1.000
_cell.length_b   1.000
_cell.length_c   1.000
_cell.angle_alpha   90.00
_cell.angle_beta   90.00
_cell.angle_gamma   90.00
#
_symmetry.space_group_name_H-M   'P 1'
#
loop_
_entity.id
_entity.type
_entity.pdbx_description
1 polymer ?
#
loop_
_entity_poly.entity_id
_entity_poly.type
_entity_poly.pdbx_seq_one_letter_code
_entity_poly.pdbx_strand_id
1 'polypeptide(L)'
;MLASCEEAVVHVEEYVGAGPGPDSVPNAEKEHVMVCVQVAVDGRPGVMLADPGYHVPRIVTVMADRAYPHTGWFLQSDEPQCRKEYEYTFNVQNSGYVEWRERQTRGGNVKLQTSLVYVAKPYLDAVNVTERRNLVYNFRSLLSRDQKGHLKAGLYFPVDGRGKDAVFTLFIDNGEQHKTKYKFNMFTDTDNIPESVKDEVERCNTMMNYKAGELLGIICKLAEVLANETFVDQLLEINEEICRLCL
;
A
#
# COMPACT_ATOMS: atom_id res chain seq x y z
N MET A 1 -6.63 -5.60 1.59
CA MET A 1 -6.71 -5.46 0.12
C MET A 1 -7.13 -4.04 -0.22
N LEU A 2 -6.90 -3.59 -1.46
CA LEU A 2 -7.55 -2.37 -1.97
C LEU A 2 -8.88 -2.78 -2.61
N ALA A 3 -9.97 -2.14 -2.19
CA ALA A 3 -11.30 -2.29 -2.77
C ALA A 3 -11.57 -1.08 -3.68
N SER A 4 -12.11 -1.32 -4.88
CA SER A 4 -12.60 -0.23 -5.73
C SER A 4 -13.94 0.27 -5.19
N CYS A 5 -14.18 1.56 -5.41
CA CYS A 5 -15.47 2.16 -5.14
C CYS A 5 -15.97 2.93 -6.36
N GLU A 6 -17.25 2.74 -6.61
CA GLU A 6 -18.00 3.37 -7.68
C GLU A 6 -19.09 4.24 -7.03
N GLU A 7 -19.02 5.56 -7.24
CA GLU A 7 -19.90 6.52 -6.56
C GLU A 7 -21.20 6.77 -7.31
N ALA A 8 -22.24 7.16 -6.57
CA ALA A 8 -23.52 7.63 -7.12
C ALA A 8 -24.15 6.69 -8.17
N VAL A 9 -24.04 5.37 -7.96
CA VAL A 9 -24.53 4.35 -8.88
C VAL A 9 -26.06 4.44 -8.99
N VAL A 10 -26.53 4.80 -10.19
CA VAL A 10 -27.96 5.05 -10.46
C VAL A 10 -28.77 3.75 -10.47
N HIS A 11 -28.27 2.72 -11.16
CA HIS A 11 -28.94 1.44 -11.34
C HIS A 11 -28.17 0.33 -10.61
N VAL A 12 -28.25 0.33 -9.27
CA VAL A 12 -27.51 -0.60 -8.41
C VAL A 12 -27.75 -2.07 -8.78
N GLU A 13 -29.01 -2.46 -9.01
CA GLU A 13 -29.37 -3.85 -9.34
C GLU A 13 -28.77 -4.31 -10.67
N GLU A 14 -28.80 -3.45 -11.69
CA GLU A 14 -28.19 -3.75 -13.00
C GLU A 14 -26.67 -3.86 -12.87
N TYR A 15 -26.05 -2.96 -12.10
CA TYR A 15 -24.60 -2.95 -11.88
C TYR A 15 -24.13 -4.23 -11.20
N VAL A 16 -24.70 -4.59 -10.05
CA VAL A 16 -24.28 -5.77 -9.28
C VAL A 16 -24.67 -7.08 -9.95
N GLY A 17 -25.67 -7.05 -10.84
CA GLY A 17 -26.15 -8.18 -11.63
C GLY A 17 -25.39 -8.41 -12.95
N ALA A 18 -24.58 -7.46 -13.40
CA ALA A 18 -23.86 -7.55 -14.68
C ALA A 18 -22.82 -8.69 -14.72
N GLY A 19 -22.33 -9.14 -13.56
CA GLY A 19 -21.40 -10.26 -13.49
C GLY A 19 -20.67 -10.38 -12.15
N PRO A 20 -19.57 -11.16 -12.09
CA PRO A 20 -18.87 -11.45 -10.84
C PRO A 20 -18.17 -10.25 -10.18
N GLY A 21 -17.97 -9.15 -10.90
CA GLY A 21 -17.34 -7.94 -10.34
C GLY A 21 -17.32 -6.76 -11.32
N PRO A 22 -16.67 -5.64 -10.96
CA PRO A 22 -16.75 -4.38 -11.70
C PRO A 22 -16.29 -4.49 -13.16
N ASP A 23 -15.35 -5.39 -13.45
CA ASP A 23 -14.83 -5.62 -14.81
C ASP A 23 -15.89 -6.24 -15.76
N SER A 24 -17.03 -6.69 -15.21
CA SER A 24 -18.17 -7.19 -15.99
C SER A 24 -19.16 -6.09 -16.39
N VAL A 25 -19.01 -4.88 -15.84
CA VAL A 25 -19.86 -3.72 -16.17
C VAL A 25 -19.17 -2.89 -17.25
N PRO A 26 -19.76 -2.77 -18.46
CA PRO A 26 -19.21 -1.94 -19.52
C PRO A 26 -19.11 -0.48 -19.06
N ASN A 27 -17.95 0.14 -19.26
CA ASN A 27 -17.67 1.53 -18.86
C ASN A 27 -17.86 1.79 -17.35
N ALA A 28 -17.57 0.81 -16.49
CA ALA A 28 -17.51 1.05 -15.05
C ALA A 28 -16.48 2.12 -14.72
N GLU A 29 -16.93 3.25 -14.19
CA GLU A 29 -16.06 4.29 -13.66
C GLU A 29 -15.65 3.94 -12.23
N LYS A 30 -14.38 3.61 -12.04
CA LYS A 30 -13.78 3.38 -10.72
C LYS A 30 -13.28 4.72 -10.20
N GLU A 31 -14.01 5.34 -9.29
CA GLU A 31 -13.69 6.69 -8.83
C GLU A 31 -12.57 6.71 -7.79
N HIS A 32 -12.62 5.81 -6.81
CA HIS A 32 -11.62 5.77 -5.74
C HIS A 32 -11.35 4.36 -5.22
N VAL A 33 -10.35 4.24 -4.35
CA VAL A 33 -9.97 2.98 -3.70
C VAL A 33 -9.86 3.18 -2.20
N MET A 34 -10.27 2.17 -1.44
CA MET A 34 -10.15 2.15 0.03
C MET A 34 -9.50 0.86 0.51
N VAL A 35 -8.98 0.88 1.73
CA VAL A 35 -8.43 -0.33 2.36
C VAL A 35 -9.58 -1.17 2.89
N CYS A 36 -9.63 -2.43 2.48
CA CYS A 36 -10.58 -3.41 2.95
C CYS A 36 -9.86 -4.59 3.61
N VAL A 37 -10.31 -5.00 4.79
CA VAL A 37 -9.84 -6.19 5.50
C VAL A 37 -11.03 -7.12 5.70
N GLN A 38 -10.96 -8.32 5.13
CA GLN A 38 -11.95 -9.37 5.41
C GLN A 38 -11.73 -9.89 6.83
N VAL A 39 -12.82 -10.04 7.59
CA VAL A 39 -12.80 -10.50 8.98
C VAL A 39 -13.85 -11.58 9.21
N ALA A 40 -13.63 -12.41 10.21
CA ALA A 40 -14.63 -13.33 10.74
C ALA A 40 -14.68 -13.18 12.26
N VAL A 41 -15.85 -12.83 12.79
CA VAL A 41 -16.07 -12.66 14.23
C VAL A 41 -16.97 -13.78 14.70
N ASP A 42 -16.41 -14.73 15.45
CA ASP A 42 -17.13 -15.94 15.88
C ASP A 42 -17.78 -16.69 14.71
N GLY A 43 -16.99 -16.89 13.64
CA GLY A 43 -17.45 -17.52 12.40
C GLY A 43 -18.36 -16.67 11.51
N ARG A 44 -18.79 -15.49 11.97
CA ARG A 44 -19.66 -14.59 11.21
C ARG A 44 -18.83 -13.71 10.29
N PRO A 45 -19.06 -13.73 8.96
CA PRO A 45 -18.23 -13.00 8.01
C PRO A 45 -18.51 -11.49 8.05
N GLY A 46 -17.48 -10.71 7.80
CA GLY A 46 -17.58 -9.27 7.66
C GLY A 46 -16.37 -8.66 6.97
N VAL A 47 -16.40 -7.33 6.82
CA VAL A 47 -15.27 -6.53 6.33
C VAL A 47 -15.06 -5.30 7.22
N MET A 48 -13.81 -4.89 7.36
CA MET A 48 -13.42 -3.60 7.92
C MET A 48 -12.92 -2.72 6.78
N LEU A 49 -13.57 -1.57 6.59
CA LEU A 49 -13.25 -0.59 5.55
C LEU A 49 -12.56 0.61 6.20
N ALA A 50 -11.45 1.04 5.59
CA ALA A 50 -10.69 2.20 5.99
C ALA A 50 -10.44 3.07 4.77
N ASP A 51 -10.95 4.30 4.83
CA ASP A 51 -10.81 5.30 3.78
C ASP A 51 -10.08 6.56 4.32
N PRO A 52 -8.85 6.40 4.85
CA PRO A 52 -8.17 7.47 5.57
C PRO A 52 -7.84 8.63 4.63
N GLY A 53 -8.41 9.80 4.92
CA GLY A 53 -8.12 11.04 4.19
C GLY A 53 -9.05 11.34 3.02
N TYR A 54 -10.12 10.56 2.81
CA TYR A 54 -11.14 10.84 1.81
C TYR A 54 -12.52 11.03 2.46
N HIS A 55 -13.45 10.07 2.36
CA HIS A 55 -14.84 10.28 2.80
C HIS A 55 -15.08 9.94 4.28
N VAL A 56 -14.32 9.01 4.86
CA VAL A 56 -14.60 8.48 6.22
C VAL A 56 -13.36 8.49 7.11
N PRO A 57 -13.33 9.29 8.20
CA PRO A 57 -12.16 9.42 9.08
C PRO A 57 -12.01 8.27 10.09
N ARG A 58 -12.80 7.20 9.96
CA ARG A 58 -12.86 6.08 10.90
C ARG A 58 -12.92 4.75 10.17
N ILE A 59 -12.58 3.69 10.87
CA ILE A 59 -12.84 2.33 10.40
C ILE A 59 -14.34 2.05 10.47
N VAL A 60 -14.90 1.52 9.37
CA VAL A 60 -16.28 1.05 9.27
C VAL A 60 -16.28 -0.47 9.25
N THR A 61 -17.04 -1.09 10.15
CA THR A 61 -17.20 -2.55 10.22
C THR A 61 -18.55 -2.96 9.65
N VAL A 62 -18.53 -3.79 8.61
CA VAL A 62 -19.72 -4.30 7.93
C VAL A 62 -19.80 -5.80 8.18
N MET A 63 -20.72 -6.22 9.04
CA MET A 63 -20.98 -7.65 9.29
C MET A 63 -22.12 -8.11 8.38
N ALA A 64 -22.01 -9.33 7.85
CA ALA A 64 -23.03 -9.89 6.96
C ALA A 64 -24.40 -10.02 7.65
N ASP A 65 -24.40 -10.31 8.95
CA ASP A 65 -25.61 -10.44 9.77
C ASP A 65 -26.10 -9.10 10.37
N ARG A 66 -25.36 -8.00 10.14
CA ARG A 66 -25.60 -6.66 10.70
C ARG A 66 -25.63 -6.59 12.24
N ALA A 67 -25.18 -7.64 12.94
CA ALA A 67 -25.06 -7.61 14.39
C ALA A 67 -23.71 -7.03 14.81
N TYR A 68 -23.58 -6.62 16.07
CA TYR A 68 -22.31 -6.14 16.63
C TYR A 68 -21.14 -7.09 16.27
N PRO A 69 -19.98 -6.59 15.79
CA PRO A 69 -19.51 -5.20 15.78
C PRO A 69 -19.88 -4.35 14.54
N HIS A 70 -20.97 -4.66 13.84
CA HIS A 70 -21.47 -3.83 12.74
C HIS A 70 -21.64 -2.36 13.15
N THR A 71 -21.15 -1.43 12.32
CA THR A 71 -21.15 0.00 12.63
C THR A 71 -22.54 0.64 12.52
N GLY A 72 -23.37 0.19 11.56
CA GLY A 72 -24.68 0.82 11.28
C GLY A 72 -24.55 2.27 10.78
N TRP A 73 -25.65 3.02 10.88
CA TRP A 73 -25.67 4.44 10.54
C TRP A 73 -24.77 5.25 11.47
N PHE A 74 -23.96 6.13 10.89
CA PHE A 74 -23.17 7.09 11.64
C PHE A 74 -23.21 8.47 10.99
N LEU A 75 -23.06 9.49 11.82
CA LEU A 75 -22.94 10.88 11.39
C LEU A 75 -21.55 11.10 10.79
N GLN A 76 -21.50 11.55 9.54
CA GLN A 76 -20.25 11.97 8.91
C GLN A 76 -20.00 13.47 9.11
N SER A 77 -20.99 14.31 8.82
CA SER A 77 -20.87 15.74 9.02
C SER A 77 -22.19 16.33 9.50
N ASP A 78 -22.12 17.30 10.40
CA ASP A 78 -23.28 18.05 10.87
C ASP A 78 -22.98 19.54 10.80
N GLU A 79 -23.25 20.11 9.62
CA GLU A 79 -23.12 21.55 9.39
C GLU A 79 -24.50 22.22 9.50
N PRO A 80 -24.57 23.51 9.87
CA PRO A 80 -25.84 24.22 10.07
C PRO A 80 -26.83 24.13 8.90
N GLN A 81 -26.32 23.95 7.67
CA GLN A 81 -27.14 23.86 6.45
C GLN A 81 -27.26 22.43 5.92
N CYS A 82 -26.51 21.47 6.46
CA CYS A 82 -26.34 20.16 5.85
C CYS A 82 -25.87 19.11 6.87
N ARG A 83 -26.72 18.12 7.14
CA ARG A 83 -26.36 16.91 7.87
C ARG A 83 -26.13 15.76 6.89
N LYS A 84 -25.01 15.05 7.02
CA LYS A 84 -24.69 13.85 6.23
C LYS A 84 -24.49 12.66 7.15
N GLU A 85 -25.19 11.58 6.87
CA GLU A 85 -25.09 10.31 7.58
C GLU A 85 -24.78 9.20 6.58
N TYR A 86 -23.93 8.26 6.95
CA TYR A 86 -23.53 7.13 6.12
C TYR A 86 -23.89 5.81 6.79
N GLU A 87 -24.21 4.80 5.98
CA GLU A 87 -24.32 3.40 6.39
C GLU A 87 -23.66 2.52 5.33
N TYR A 88 -23.03 1.45 5.78
CA TYR A 88 -22.39 0.48 4.91
C TYR A 88 -23.00 -0.89 5.16
N THR A 89 -23.54 -1.55 4.15
CA THR A 89 -24.14 -2.89 4.27
C THR A 89 -23.80 -3.73 3.07
N PHE A 90 -23.61 -5.05 3.24
CA PHE A 90 -23.51 -5.94 2.08
C PHE A 90 -24.75 -5.80 1.19
N ASN A 91 -24.52 -5.77 -0.12
CA ASN A 91 -25.59 -5.85 -1.11
C ASN A 91 -26.29 -7.21 -0.99
N VAL A 92 -27.62 -7.19 -1.09
CA VAL A 92 -28.45 -8.38 -0.86
C VAL A 92 -28.44 -9.38 -2.02
N GLN A 93 -28.13 -8.92 -3.23
CA GLN A 93 -28.09 -9.76 -4.45
C GLN A 93 -26.68 -10.32 -4.68
N ASN A 94 -25.64 -9.56 -4.33
CA ASN A 94 -24.25 -9.90 -4.56
C ASN A 94 -23.39 -9.49 -3.34
N SER A 95 -23.06 -10.47 -2.49
CA SER A 95 -22.23 -10.24 -1.30
C SER A 95 -20.78 -9.85 -1.62
N GLY A 96 -20.40 -9.84 -2.90
CA GLY A 96 -19.16 -9.25 -3.37
C GLY A 96 -19.13 -7.74 -3.31
N TYR A 97 -20.27 -7.09 -3.07
CA TYR A 97 -20.38 -5.64 -2.92
C TYR A 97 -20.85 -5.24 -1.52
N VAL A 98 -20.28 -4.15 -1.03
CA VAL A 98 -20.84 -3.36 0.06
C VAL A 98 -21.49 -2.11 -0.54
N GLU A 99 -22.75 -1.89 -0.21
CA GLU A 99 -23.44 -0.63 -0.48
C GLU A 99 -23.03 0.39 0.58
N TRP A 100 -22.50 1.51 0.12
CA TRP A 100 -22.36 2.73 0.90
C TRP A 100 -23.57 3.62 0.61
N ARG A 101 -24.44 3.76 1.61
CA ARG A 101 -25.66 4.57 1.52
C ARG A 101 -25.43 5.89 2.23
N GLU A 102 -25.68 6.96 1.50
CA GLU A 102 -25.59 8.32 2.00
C GLU A 102 -26.99 8.89 2.22
N ARG A 103 -27.17 9.54 3.37
CA ARG A 103 -28.34 10.35 3.68
C ARG A 103 -27.92 11.77 3.94
N GLN A 104 -28.32 12.68 3.06
CA GLN A 104 -28.05 14.09 3.19
C GLN A 104 -29.34 14.84 3.49
N THR A 105 -29.39 15.52 4.64
CA THR A 105 -30.53 16.32 5.08
C THR A 105 -30.19 17.81 4.99
N ARG A 106 -30.96 18.58 4.21
CA ARG A 106 -30.83 20.04 4.08
C ARG A 106 -32.19 20.71 4.21
N GLY A 107 -32.38 21.53 5.24
CA GLY A 107 -33.63 22.27 5.46
C GLY A 107 -34.88 21.38 5.50
N GLY A 108 -34.77 20.16 6.03
CA GLY A 108 -35.86 19.16 6.09
C GLY A 108 -35.98 18.25 4.86
N ASN A 109 -35.33 18.56 3.73
CA ASN A 109 -35.29 17.68 2.57
C ASN A 109 -34.21 16.62 2.73
N VAL A 110 -34.54 15.37 2.42
CA VAL A 110 -33.61 14.23 2.49
C VAL A 110 -33.29 13.75 1.07
N LYS A 111 -32.00 13.77 0.71
CA LYS A 111 -31.47 13.12 -0.49
C LYS A 111 -30.80 11.81 -0.07
N LEU A 112 -31.09 10.74 -0.81
CA LEU A 112 -30.43 9.45 -0.68
C LEU A 112 -29.55 9.20 -1.91
N GLN A 113 -28.38 8.63 -1.68
CA GLN A 113 -27.45 8.22 -2.73
C GLN A 113 -26.81 6.88 -2.33
N THR A 114 -26.55 6.03 -3.31
CA THR A 114 -25.89 4.74 -3.08
C THR A 114 -24.65 4.65 -3.94
N SER A 115 -23.56 4.25 -3.32
CA SER A 115 -22.27 3.94 -3.93
C SER A 115 -21.95 2.47 -3.65
N LEU A 116 -21.10 1.87 -4.47
CA LEU A 116 -20.73 0.46 -4.36
C LEU A 116 -19.25 0.33 -4.05
N VAL A 117 -18.91 -0.60 -3.16
CA VAL A 117 -17.53 -0.98 -2.84
C VAL A 117 -17.36 -2.46 -3.14
N TYR A 118 -16.48 -2.81 -4.08
CA TYR A 118 -16.25 -4.20 -4.44
C TYR A 118 -15.26 -4.88 -3.48
N VAL A 119 -15.76 -5.83 -2.70
CA VAL A 119 -15.06 -6.52 -1.60
C VAL A 119 -14.87 -8.03 -1.80
N ALA A 120 -15.37 -8.59 -2.91
CA ALA A 120 -15.21 -10.01 -3.24
C ALA A 120 -13.80 -10.38 -3.71
N LYS A 121 -12.99 -9.40 -4.12
CA LYS A 121 -11.63 -9.69 -4.57
C LYS A 121 -10.84 -10.28 -3.39
N PRO A 122 -10.23 -11.48 -3.53
CA PRO A 122 -9.44 -12.03 -2.44
C PRO A 122 -8.29 -11.07 -2.08
N TYR A 123 -8.04 -10.91 -0.78
CA TYR A 123 -6.74 -10.42 -0.33
C TYR A 123 -5.72 -11.49 -0.71
N LEU A 124 -5.08 -11.29 -1.85
CA LEU A 124 -4.14 -12.27 -2.38
C LEU A 124 -2.91 -12.38 -1.46
N ASP A 125 -2.31 -11.26 -1.04
CA ASP A 125 -1.25 -11.15 -0.02
C ASP A 125 -0.79 -9.67 0.19
N ALA A 126 0.12 -9.45 1.15
CA ALA A 126 0.86 -8.19 1.31
C ALA A 126 1.75 -7.89 0.09
N VAL A 127 2.12 -8.94 -0.66
CA VAL A 127 2.87 -8.82 -1.90
C VAL A 127 2.10 -7.99 -2.92
N ASN A 128 0.78 -8.14 -3.02
CA ASN A 128 -0.01 -7.53 -4.08
C ASN A 128 -0.39 -6.07 -3.84
N VAL A 129 -0.30 -5.58 -2.60
CA VAL A 129 -0.59 -4.18 -2.25
C VAL A 129 0.69 -3.37 -2.02
N THR A 130 1.71 -3.98 -1.39
CA THR A 130 2.94 -3.28 -0.99
C THR A 130 4.18 -3.80 -1.70
N GLU A 131 4.29 -5.11 -1.95
CA GLU A 131 5.54 -5.62 -2.55
C GLU A 131 5.57 -5.52 -4.07
N ARG A 132 4.46 -5.63 -4.81
CA ARG A 132 4.46 -5.52 -6.29
C ARG A 132 4.99 -4.17 -6.74
N ARG A 133 4.56 -3.09 -6.08
CA ARG A 133 5.12 -1.76 -6.33
C ARG A 133 6.59 -1.74 -5.89
N ASN A 134 6.93 -2.25 -4.71
CA ASN A 134 8.32 -2.29 -4.24
C ASN A 134 9.25 -3.19 -5.08
N LEU A 135 8.74 -4.20 -5.79
CA LEU A 135 9.52 -5.11 -6.64
C LEU A 135 10.08 -4.36 -7.85
N VAL A 136 9.29 -3.42 -8.39
CA VAL A 136 9.62 -2.68 -9.60
C VAL A 136 9.83 -1.20 -9.37
N TYR A 137 9.61 -0.68 -8.16
CA TYR A 137 9.95 0.71 -7.86
C TYR A 137 11.42 0.97 -8.16
N ASN A 138 11.82 2.12 -8.66
CA ASN A 138 13.23 2.34 -9.00
C ASN A 138 14.02 2.94 -7.82
N PHE A 139 13.47 2.95 -6.62
CA PHE A 139 14.18 3.36 -5.40
C PHE A 139 14.08 2.26 -4.34
N ARG A 140 15.22 1.89 -3.77
CA ARG A 140 15.36 0.83 -2.78
C ARG A 140 15.91 1.41 -1.48
N SER A 141 15.40 0.92 -0.36
CA SER A 141 15.89 1.30 0.96
C SER A 141 15.76 0.16 1.95
N LEU A 142 16.76 -0.02 2.79
CA LEU A 142 16.76 -0.91 3.94
C LEU A 142 17.08 -0.06 5.16
N LEU A 143 16.13 0.13 6.08
CA LEU A 143 16.19 1.17 7.11
C LEU A 143 15.88 0.61 8.50
N SER A 144 16.65 1.04 9.49
CA SER A 144 16.41 0.83 10.92
C SER A 144 15.90 2.13 11.55
N ARG A 145 14.89 2.02 12.42
CA ARG A 145 14.25 3.16 13.09
C ARG A 145 14.18 2.94 14.60
N ASP A 146 14.17 4.04 15.35
CA ASP A 146 13.92 4.00 16.79
C ASP A 146 12.43 3.80 17.10
N GLN A 147 12.08 3.68 18.39
CA GLN A 147 10.70 3.51 18.85
C GLN A 147 9.79 4.72 18.55
N LYS A 148 10.36 5.86 18.17
CA LYS A 148 9.63 7.08 17.77
C LYS A 148 9.58 7.24 16.24
N GLY A 149 10.14 6.29 15.49
CA GLY A 149 10.17 6.29 14.02
C GLY A 149 11.33 7.07 13.39
N HIS A 150 12.25 7.63 14.17
CA HIS A 150 13.42 8.32 13.62
C HIS A 150 14.41 7.33 13.00
N LEU A 151 15.01 7.69 11.87
CA LEU A 151 16.00 6.87 11.20
C LEU A 151 17.26 6.76 12.05
N LYS A 152 17.76 5.54 12.26
CA LYS A 152 19.02 5.28 13.02
C LYS A 152 20.15 4.79 12.14
N ALA A 153 19.85 3.89 11.20
CA ALA A 153 20.84 3.32 10.31
C ALA A 153 20.17 2.76 9.06
N GLY A 154 20.94 2.50 8.02
CA GLY A 154 20.45 1.80 6.84
C GLY A 154 21.19 2.14 5.58
N LEU A 155 20.64 1.72 4.45
CA LEU A 155 21.09 2.12 3.13
C LEU A 155 19.92 2.42 2.21
N TYR A 156 20.15 3.26 1.22
CA TYR A 156 19.22 3.47 0.12
C TYR A 156 19.93 3.77 -1.19
N PHE A 157 19.28 3.47 -2.31
CA PHE A 157 19.81 3.73 -3.64
C PHE A 157 18.69 3.78 -4.68
N PRO A 158 18.83 4.64 -5.71
CA PRO A 158 18.06 4.49 -6.93
C PRO A 158 18.63 3.36 -7.79
N VAL A 159 17.76 2.67 -8.51
CA VAL A 159 18.07 1.85 -9.67
C VAL A 159 17.86 2.74 -10.89
N ASP A 160 18.92 3.11 -11.61
CA ASP A 160 18.87 4.16 -12.63
C ASP A 160 19.74 3.86 -13.87
N GLY A 161 19.79 2.59 -14.30
CA GLY A 161 20.46 2.16 -15.53
C GLY A 161 21.99 2.20 -15.48
N ARG A 162 22.59 2.65 -14.37
CA ARG A 162 24.05 2.62 -14.16
C ARG A 162 24.62 1.22 -13.91
N GLY A 163 23.76 0.21 -13.77
CA GLY A 163 24.14 -1.17 -13.51
C GLY A 163 25.14 -1.30 -12.36
N LYS A 164 26.30 -1.92 -12.63
CA LYS A 164 27.40 -2.08 -11.67
C LYS A 164 27.95 -0.76 -11.10
N ASP A 165 27.84 0.34 -11.83
CA ASP A 165 28.29 1.68 -11.40
C ASP A 165 27.24 2.42 -10.55
N ALA A 166 26.11 1.78 -10.23
CA ALA A 166 25.13 2.30 -9.30
C ALA A 166 25.76 2.64 -7.93
N VAL A 167 25.19 3.66 -7.28
CA VAL A 167 25.69 4.20 -6.01
C VAL A 167 24.61 4.05 -4.95
N PHE A 168 24.99 3.53 -3.78
CA PHE A 168 24.15 3.57 -2.60
C PHE A 168 24.69 4.54 -1.56
N THR A 169 23.78 5.03 -0.73
CA THR A 169 24.11 5.82 0.45
C THR A 169 23.93 4.96 1.68
N LEU A 170 25.00 4.73 2.43
CA LEU A 170 24.97 4.19 3.78
C LEU A 170 24.70 5.34 4.75
N PHE A 171 23.81 5.13 5.70
CA PHE A 171 23.42 6.12 6.69
C PHE A 171 23.54 5.52 8.09
N ILE A 172 24.14 6.29 9.01
CA ILE A 172 24.33 5.94 10.42
C ILE A 172 24.06 7.20 11.26
N ASP A 173 23.29 7.08 12.33
CA ASP A 173 23.00 8.14 13.30
C ASP A 173 23.28 7.66 14.73
N ASN A 174 24.43 8.10 15.25
CA ASN A 174 24.88 7.87 16.62
C ASN A 174 24.81 9.17 17.46
N GLY A 175 23.83 10.04 17.19
CA GLY A 175 23.71 11.38 17.76
C GLY A 175 24.12 12.50 16.79
N GLU A 176 24.84 12.12 15.72
CA GLU A 176 25.09 12.95 14.54
C GLU A 176 24.89 12.09 13.28
N GLN A 177 24.12 12.62 12.33
CA GLN A 177 23.76 11.92 11.10
C GLN A 177 24.95 11.90 10.12
N HIS A 178 25.49 10.70 9.89
CA HIS A 178 26.53 10.43 8.91
C HIS A 178 25.94 9.73 7.69
N LYS A 179 26.30 10.21 6.48
CA LYS A 179 25.86 9.65 5.19
C LYS A 179 27.06 9.49 4.27
N THR A 180 27.37 8.26 3.89
CA THR A 180 28.51 7.93 3.04
C THR A 180 28.02 7.26 1.77
N LYS A 181 28.62 7.60 0.61
CA LYS A 181 28.23 7.05 -0.69
C LYS A 181 29.27 6.05 -1.18
N TYR A 182 28.82 4.89 -1.64
CA TYR A 182 29.68 3.87 -2.24
C TYR A 182 29.12 3.36 -3.56
N LYS A 183 30.01 2.93 -4.45
CA LYS A 183 29.64 2.24 -5.69
C LYS A 183 29.44 0.76 -5.43
N PHE A 184 28.40 0.17 -6.01
CA PHE A 184 28.16 -1.28 -5.91
C PHE A 184 29.30 -2.11 -6.51
N ASN A 185 29.97 -1.64 -7.58
CA ASN A 185 31.15 -2.32 -8.14
C ASN A 185 32.31 -2.51 -7.15
N MET A 186 32.37 -1.78 -6.02
CA MET A 186 33.36 -2.06 -4.98
C MET A 186 33.07 -3.39 -4.26
N PHE A 187 31.82 -3.85 -4.27
CA PHE A 187 31.33 -5.01 -3.51
C PHE A 187 31.16 -6.27 -4.36
N THR A 188 31.53 -6.23 -5.65
CA THR A 188 31.56 -7.40 -6.53
C THR A 188 32.77 -8.31 -6.25
N ASP A 189 33.83 -7.75 -5.66
CA ASP A 189 35.03 -8.48 -5.24
C ASP A 189 35.24 -8.30 -3.73
N THR A 190 34.82 -9.31 -2.96
CA THR A 190 34.81 -9.27 -1.49
C THR A 190 36.21 -9.19 -0.86
N ASP A 191 37.24 -9.67 -1.56
CA ASP A 191 38.61 -9.68 -1.07
C ASP A 191 39.24 -8.28 -1.15
N ASN A 192 38.77 -7.44 -2.06
CA ASN A 192 39.34 -6.11 -2.34
C ASN A 192 38.56 -4.94 -1.69
N ILE A 193 37.56 -5.22 -0.85
CA ILE A 193 36.84 -4.18 -0.11
C ILE A 193 37.76 -3.61 0.98
N PRO A 194 38.00 -2.27 1.03
CA PRO A 194 38.84 -1.66 2.05
C PRO A 194 38.32 -1.93 3.48
N GLU A 195 39.23 -2.18 4.42
CA GLU A 195 38.87 -2.52 5.81
C GLU A 195 38.04 -1.42 6.48
N SER A 196 38.35 -0.14 6.21
CA SER A 196 37.57 0.99 6.73
C SER A 196 36.11 0.98 6.27
N VAL A 197 35.83 0.47 5.07
CA VAL A 197 34.47 0.32 4.54
C VAL A 197 33.78 -0.87 5.19
N LYS A 198 34.49 -1.99 5.39
CA LYS A 198 33.97 -3.16 6.12
C LYS A 198 33.57 -2.78 7.55
N ASP A 199 34.41 -2.02 8.24
CA ASP A 199 34.14 -1.52 9.59
C ASP A 199 32.89 -0.63 9.64
N GLU A 200 32.72 0.27 8.66
CA GLU A 200 31.55 1.16 8.60
C GLU A 200 30.25 0.39 8.31
N VAL A 201 30.32 -0.59 7.39
CA VAL A 201 29.19 -1.49 7.11
C VAL A 201 28.83 -2.33 8.33
N GLU A 202 29.81 -2.84 9.08
CA GLU A 202 29.56 -3.66 10.28
C GLU A 202 28.96 -2.83 11.44
N ARG A 203 29.34 -1.56 11.55
CA ARG A 203 28.66 -0.63 12.48
C ARG A 203 27.19 -0.46 12.12
N CYS A 204 26.90 -0.26 10.82
CA CYS A 204 25.52 -0.19 10.34
C CYS A 204 24.78 -1.51 10.60
N ASN A 205 25.39 -2.65 10.28
CA ASN A 205 24.88 -4.00 10.51
C ASN A 205 24.41 -4.21 11.96
N THR A 206 25.25 -3.82 12.92
CA THR A 206 24.94 -3.90 14.36
C THR A 206 23.74 -3.02 14.73
N MET A 207 23.65 -1.79 14.19
CA MET A 207 22.52 -0.88 14.44
C MET A 207 21.21 -1.31 13.78
N MET A 208 21.30 -2.15 12.76
CA MET A 208 20.17 -2.81 12.13
C MET A 208 19.79 -4.13 12.82
N ASN A 209 20.51 -4.52 13.87
CA ASN A 209 20.30 -5.76 14.62
C ASN A 209 20.44 -7.03 13.75
N TYR A 210 21.35 -6.99 12.78
CA TYR A 210 21.71 -8.13 11.95
C TYR A 210 22.83 -8.97 12.57
N LYS A 211 22.99 -10.21 12.10
CA LYS A 211 24.14 -11.04 12.46
C LYS A 211 25.42 -10.48 11.84
N ALA A 212 26.56 -10.71 12.47
CA ALA A 212 27.85 -10.23 11.96
C ALA A 212 28.04 -10.57 10.47
N GLY A 213 28.40 -9.56 9.66
CA GLY A 213 28.62 -9.70 8.22
C GLY A 213 27.37 -9.88 7.34
N GLU A 214 26.16 -9.94 7.91
CA GLU A 214 24.93 -10.19 7.15
C GLU A 214 24.61 -9.03 6.18
N LEU A 215 24.71 -7.78 6.63
CA LEU A 215 24.51 -6.61 5.78
C LEU A 215 25.54 -6.55 4.64
N LEU A 216 26.80 -6.87 4.91
CA LEU A 216 27.84 -6.93 3.88
C LEU A 216 27.47 -7.99 2.82
N GLY A 217 27.04 -9.17 3.25
CA GLY A 217 26.55 -10.21 2.35
C GLY A 217 25.35 -9.78 1.51
N ILE A 218 24.42 -9.00 2.08
CA ILE A 218 23.30 -8.40 1.33
C ILE A 218 23.82 -7.42 0.28
N ILE A 219 24.75 -6.52 0.63
CA ILE A 219 25.31 -5.53 -0.30
C ILE A 219 26.04 -6.20 -1.47
N CYS A 220 26.82 -7.25 -1.21
CA CYS A 220 27.50 -8.03 -2.26
C CYS A 220 26.49 -8.68 -3.23
N LYS A 221 25.44 -9.32 -2.71
CA LYS A 221 24.36 -9.87 -3.55
C LYS A 221 23.65 -8.79 -4.36
N LEU A 222 23.41 -7.62 -3.77
CA LEU A 222 22.84 -6.47 -4.49
C LEU A 222 23.77 -6.01 -5.61
N ALA A 223 25.09 -6.00 -5.40
CA ALA A 223 26.05 -5.67 -6.44
C ALA A 223 26.01 -6.64 -7.62
N GLU A 224 25.89 -7.95 -7.36
CA GLU A 224 25.70 -8.97 -8.40
C GLU A 224 24.39 -8.77 -9.19
N VAL A 225 23.28 -8.52 -8.48
CA VAL A 225 21.97 -8.28 -9.11
C VAL A 225 21.99 -7.01 -9.97
N LEU A 226 22.58 -5.93 -9.48
CA LEU A 226 22.68 -4.67 -10.21
C LEU A 226 23.67 -4.73 -11.39
N ALA A 227 24.62 -5.67 -11.37
CA ALA A 227 25.48 -5.93 -12.52
C ALA A 227 24.76 -6.67 -13.66
N ASN A 228 23.58 -7.26 -13.40
CA ASN A 228 22.75 -7.88 -14.43
C ASN A 228 21.93 -6.81 -15.16
N GLU A 229 22.48 -6.32 -16.27
CA GLU A 229 21.86 -5.28 -17.11
C GLU A 229 20.46 -5.67 -17.57
N THR A 230 20.26 -6.92 -18.03
CA THR A 230 18.95 -7.41 -18.48
C THR A 230 17.90 -7.33 -17.38
N PHE A 231 18.25 -7.70 -16.15
CA PHE A 231 17.34 -7.60 -15.00
C PHE A 231 17.00 -6.13 -14.68
N VAL A 232 18.01 -5.26 -14.66
CA VAL A 232 17.83 -3.83 -14.39
C VAL A 232 16.93 -3.18 -15.44
N ASP A 233 17.14 -3.48 -16.72
CA ASP A 233 16.35 -2.94 -17.82
C ASP A 233 14.88 -3.37 -17.72
N GLN A 234 14.63 -4.67 -17.50
CA GLN A 234 13.27 -5.19 -17.30
C GLN A 234 12.56 -4.53 -16.11
N LEU A 235 13.26 -4.36 -14.99
CA LEU A 235 12.71 -3.70 -13.80
C LEU A 235 12.32 -2.25 -14.10
N LEU A 236 13.17 -1.51 -14.80
CA LEU A 236 12.93 -0.11 -15.15
C LEU A 236 11.80 0.04 -16.18
N GLU A 237 11.72 -0.85 -17.16
CA GLU A 237 10.64 -0.87 -18.14
C GLU A 237 9.28 -1.09 -17.47
N ILE A 238 9.17 -2.08 -16.58
CA ILE A 238 7.92 -2.31 -15.83
C ILE A 238 7.58 -1.11 -14.94
N ASN A 239 8.57 -0.50 -14.29
CA ASN A 239 8.36 0.71 -13.49
C ASN A 239 7.80 1.86 -14.31
N GLU A 240 8.37 2.09 -15.49
CA GLU A 240 7.97 3.17 -16.40
C GLU A 240 6.55 2.94 -16.91
N GLU A 241 6.22 1.71 -17.32
CA GLU A 241 4.88 1.37 -17.80
C GLU A 241 3.82 1.56 -16.71
N ILE A 242 4.10 1.15 -15.47
CA ILE A 242 3.22 1.44 -14.32
C ILE A 242 3.04 2.95 -14.13
N CYS A 243 4.13 3.73 -14.18
CA CYS A 243 4.04 5.18 -14.05
C CYS A 243 3.20 5.82 -15.17
N ARG A 244 3.30 5.33 -16.41
CA ARG A 244 2.48 5.80 -17.55
C ARG A 244 1.00 5.48 -17.37
N LEU A 245 0.66 4.30 -16.87
CA LEU A 245 -0.74 3.88 -16.65
C LEU A 245 -1.41 4.61 -15.46
N CYS A 246 -0.63 5.22 -14.58
CA CYS A 246 -1.11 5.97 -13.41
C CYS A 246 -1.08 7.50 -13.58
N LEU A 247 -0.71 8.00 -14.76
CA LEU A 247 -0.73 9.41 -15.16
C LEU A 247 -1.84 9.67 -16.18
#